data_AF-A0A838JH40-F1
#
_entry.id   AF-A0A838JH40-F1
#
_cell.length_a   1.000
_cell.length_b   1.000
_cell.length_c   1.000
_cell.angle_alpha   90.00
_cell.angle_beta   90.00
_cell.angle_gamma   90.00
#
_symmetry.space_group_name_H-M   'P 1'
#
loop_
_entity.id
_entity.type
_entity.pdbx_description
1 polymer ?
#
loop_
_entity_poly.entity_id
_entity_poly.type
_entity_poly.pdbx_seq_one_letter_code
_entity_poly.pdbx_strand_id
1 'polypeptide(L)'
;MDPIATTVTEFAVPIRNLLAQDQELLVLCRYANRGGNAYDWWLIRTDAELHTILATAPFQASISVFLEPELPLRGIANPTLLERALQLLEAEGEILVACLPEDGNQLENVSGADEVADLIKWFHDYEGTRAAIGRYPPFWLRNGSSVVITGYVPDAHGIVRMGSF
;
A
#
# COMPACT_ATOMS: atom_id res chain seq x y z
N MET A 1 22.10 7.35 1.13
CA MET A 1 21.04 8.13 1.77
C MET A 1 20.60 7.32 2.97
N ASP A 2 20.63 7.92 4.13
CA ASP A 2 20.37 7.22 5.39
C ASP A 2 18.88 6.87 5.50
N PRO A 3 18.53 5.77 6.19
CA PRO A 3 17.14 5.41 6.40
C PRO A 3 16.42 6.49 7.21
N ILE A 4 15.24 6.91 6.74
CA ILE A 4 14.40 7.93 7.39
C ILE A 4 13.56 7.27 8.47
N ALA A 5 13.53 7.82 9.68
CA ALA A 5 12.66 7.32 10.75
C ALA A 5 11.19 7.76 10.50
N THR A 6 10.21 6.93 10.86
CA THR A 6 8.79 7.33 10.79
C THR A 6 8.43 8.49 11.73
N THR A 7 9.29 8.80 12.69
CA THR A 7 9.09 9.86 13.69
C THR A 7 9.60 11.24 13.25
N VAL A 8 10.31 11.34 12.11
CA VAL A 8 10.85 12.63 11.65
C VAL A 8 9.88 13.40 10.75
N THR A 9 10.03 14.72 10.72
CA THR A 9 9.19 15.63 9.91
C THR A 9 9.31 15.36 8.42
N GLU A 10 10.48 14.95 7.94
CA GLU A 10 10.71 14.60 6.53
C GLU A 10 9.77 13.47 6.06
N PHE A 11 9.45 12.51 6.94
CA PHE A 11 8.47 11.47 6.67
C PHE A 11 7.04 11.99 6.76
N ALA A 12 6.67 12.62 7.89
CA ALA A 12 5.28 12.92 8.20
C ALA A 12 4.68 14.11 7.44
N VAL A 13 5.47 15.16 7.18
CA VAL A 13 4.94 16.43 6.61
C VAL A 13 4.38 16.26 5.19
N PRO A 14 5.09 15.61 4.24
CA PRO A 14 4.54 15.42 2.89
C PRO A 14 3.23 14.64 2.90
N ILE A 15 3.17 13.57 3.70
CA ILE A 15 1.98 12.71 3.83
C ILE A 15 0.80 13.52 4.37
N ARG A 16 1.01 14.25 5.47
CA ARG A 16 -0.02 15.11 6.09
C ARG A 16 -0.54 16.18 5.15
N ASN A 17 0.33 16.78 4.35
CA ASN A 17 -0.08 17.80 3.39
C ASN A 17 -1.01 17.24 2.31
N LEU A 18 -0.80 15.99 1.87
CA LEU A 18 -1.68 15.33 0.91
C LEU A 18 -3.00 14.89 1.56
N LEU A 19 -2.96 14.34 2.77
CA LEU A 19 -4.16 13.98 3.52
C LEU A 19 -5.04 15.20 3.83
N ALA A 20 -4.43 16.37 4.10
CA ALA A 20 -5.14 17.63 4.30
C ALA A 20 -5.80 18.18 3.01
N GLN A 21 -5.46 17.62 1.84
CA GLN A 21 -6.08 17.91 0.55
C GLN A 21 -7.11 16.83 0.16
N ASP A 22 -7.61 16.07 1.13
CA ASP A 22 -8.56 14.96 0.95
C ASP A 22 -8.05 13.85 -0.01
N GLN A 23 -6.73 13.71 -0.15
CA GLN A 23 -6.15 12.66 -0.98
C GLN A 23 -6.13 11.33 -0.21
N GLU A 24 -6.65 10.28 -0.85
CA GLU A 24 -6.48 8.90 -0.38
C GLU A 24 -5.07 8.40 -0.73
N LEU A 25 -4.36 7.84 0.25
CA LEU A 25 -3.01 7.33 0.09
C LEU A 25 -2.96 5.83 0.36
N LEU A 26 -2.21 5.12 -0.48
CA LEU A 26 -1.88 3.72 -0.26
C LEU A 26 -0.65 3.61 0.64
N VAL A 27 -0.71 2.71 1.61
CA VAL A 27 0.37 2.46 2.57
C VAL A 27 0.70 0.97 2.55
N LEU A 28 1.99 0.65 2.41
CA LEU A 28 2.53 -0.68 2.54
C LEU A 28 3.36 -0.76 3.83
N CYS A 29 3.00 -1.66 4.73
CA CYS A 29 3.75 -1.98 5.93
C CYS A 29 4.42 -3.36 5.78
N ARG A 30 5.75 -3.41 5.72
CA ARG A 30 6.51 -4.67 5.66
C ARG A 30 7.16 -4.98 7.01
N TYR A 31 7.00 -6.21 7.47
CA TYR A 31 7.47 -6.65 8.78
C TYR A 31 8.83 -7.34 8.67
N ALA A 32 9.84 -6.78 9.36
CA ALA A 32 11.17 -7.35 9.39
C ALA A 32 11.20 -8.72 10.09
N ASN A 33 12.10 -9.59 9.63
CA ASN A 33 12.42 -10.89 10.25
C ASN A 33 11.21 -11.84 10.40
N ARG A 34 10.16 -11.63 9.61
CA ARG A 34 9.05 -12.57 9.47
C ARG A 34 9.23 -13.29 8.13
N GLY A 35 9.28 -14.62 8.17
CA GLY A 35 9.39 -15.40 6.93
C GLY A 35 8.13 -15.24 6.07
N GLY A 36 8.30 -15.20 4.75
CA GLY A 36 7.22 -15.05 3.77
C GLY A 36 6.87 -13.59 3.44
N ASN A 37 5.80 -13.41 2.66
CA ASN A 37 5.22 -12.11 2.27
C ASN A 37 4.49 -11.45 3.46
N ALA A 38 5.20 -11.19 4.56
CA ALA A 38 4.64 -10.59 5.76
C ALA A 38 4.54 -9.07 5.59
N TYR A 39 3.49 -8.64 4.90
CA TYR A 39 3.15 -7.24 4.73
C TYR A 39 1.65 -7.02 4.78
N ASP A 40 1.27 -5.81 5.16
CA ASP A 40 -0.10 -5.33 5.15
C ASP A 40 -0.23 -4.09 4.29
N TRP A 41 -1.35 -3.98 3.58
CA TRP A 41 -1.69 -2.82 2.77
C TRP A 41 -2.86 -2.07 3.38
N TRP A 42 -2.81 -0.75 3.33
CA TRP A 42 -3.82 0.12 3.91
C TRP A 42 -4.17 1.26 2.96
N LEU A 43 -5.43 1.66 2.93
CA LEU A 43 -5.88 2.92 2.34
C LEU A 43 -6.20 3.91 3.44
N ILE A 44 -5.49 5.03 3.49
CA ILE A 44 -5.71 6.07 4.50
C ILE A 44 -6.21 7.35 3.83
N ARG A 45 -7.04 8.11 4.56
CA ARG A 45 -7.58 9.42 4.15
C ARG A 45 -7.34 10.50 5.20
N THR A 46 -6.88 10.13 6.40
CA THR A 46 -6.70 11.04 7.53
C THR A 46 -5.37 10.80 8.27
N ASP A 47 -4.86 11.83 8.94
CA ASP A 47 -3.66 11.73 9.77
C ASP A 47 -3.86 10.76 10.96
N ALA A 48 -5.09 10.64 11.45
CA ALA A 48 -5.45 9.72 12.54
C ALA A 48 -5.24 8.24 12.13
N GLU A 49 -5.56 7.90 10.89
CA GLU A 49 -5.36 6.55 10.35
C GLU A 49 -3.88 6.25 10.15
N LEU A 50 -3.11 7.23 9.64
CA LEU A 50 -1.65 7.12 9.59
C LEU A 50 -1.06 6.86 10.98
N HIS A 51 -1.50 7.61 11.99
CA HIS A 51 -1.07 7.43 13.37
C HIS A 51 -1.42 6.06 13.93
N THR A 52 -2.58 5.52 13.57
CA THR A 52 -2.99 4.17 13.97
C THR A 52 -2.00 3.13 13.43
N ILE A 53 -1.67 3.20 12.13
CA ILE A 53 -0.71 2.29 11.50
C ILE A 53 0.66 2.39 12.18
N LEU A 54 1.16 3.62 12.37
CA LEU A 54 2.47 3.86 12.98
C LEU A 54 2.54 3.39 14.44
N ALA A 55 1.45 3.50 15.20
CA ALA A 55 1.39 3.07 16.60
C ALA A 55 1.36 1.55 16.75
N THR A 56 0.81 0.82 15.77
CA THR A 56 0.71 -0.65 15.79
C THR A 56 1.87 -1.35 15.09
N ALA A 57 2.66 -0.63 14.28
CA ALA A 57 3.76 -1.22 13.54
C ALA A 57 4.89 -1.67 14.49
N PRO A 58 5.41 -2.91 14.33
CA PRO A 58 6.50 -3.38 15.16
C PRO A 58 7.81 -2.66 14.81
N PHE A 59 8.76 -2.66 15.75
CA PHE A 59 10.10 -2.13 15.51
C PHE A 59 10.71 -2.76 14.26
N GLN A 60 11.51 -1.97 13.55
CA GLN A 60 12.15 -2.33 12.28
C GLN A 60 11.19 -2.55 11.10
N ALA A 61 9.87 -2.41 11.27
CA ALA A 61 8.96 -2.38 10.12
C ALA A 61 9.32 -1.23 9.18
N SER A 62 9.15 -1.44 7.87
CA SER A 62 9.20 -0.37 6.88
C SER A 62 7.79 0.02 6.46
N ILE A 63 7.53 1.32 6.45
CA ILE A 63 6.25 1.92 6.09
C ILE A 63 6.48 2.74 4.83
N SER A 64 6.01 2.25 3.69
CA SER A 64 6.04 2.95 2.41
C SER A 64 4.68 3.59 2.16
N VAL A 65 4.65 4.90 1.95
CA VAL A 65 3.44 5.66 1.61
C VAL A 65 3.58 6.16 0.19
N PHE A 66 2.64 5.76 -0.66
CA PHE A 66 2.58 6.17 -2.05
C PHE A 66 1.80 7.47 -2.16
N LEU A 67 2.43 8.46 -2.81
CA LEU A 67 2.01 9.86 -2.83
C LEU A 67 1.09 10.16 -4.02
N GLU A 68 0.86 9.17 -4.89
CA GLU A 68 -0.06 9.22 -6.02
C GLU A 68 -1.26 8.29 -5.77
N PRO A 69 -2.41 8.50 -6.43
CA PRO A 69 -3.58 7.62 -6.33
C PRO A 69 -3.34 6.27 -7.02
N GLU A 70 -2.67 5.34 -6.33
CA GLU A 70 -2.21 4.07 -6.93
C GLU A 70 -3.33 3.12 -7.35
N LEU A 71 -4.50 3.22 -6.70
CA LEU A 71 -5.66 2.37 -6.99
C LEU A 71 -6.80 3.23 -7.55
N PRO A 72 -6.88 3.52 -8.86
CA PRO A 72 -7.94 4.35 -9.41
C PRO A 72 -9.23 3.58 -9.76
N LEU A 73 -9.14 2.27 -10.00
CA LEU A 73 -10.31 1.46 -10.34
C LEU A 73 -11.02 1.01 -9.06
N ARG A 74 -12.33 1.25 -8.99
CA ARG A 74 -13.21 0.92 -7.87
C ARG A 74 -14.49 0.30 -8.40
N GLY A 75 -15.02 -0.70 -7.70
CA GLY A 75 -16.32 -1.28 -8.03
C GLY A 75 -16.59 -2.59 -7.32
N ILE A 76 -17.60 -3.30 -7.80
CA ILE A 76 -17.85 -4.69 -7.42
C ILE A 76 -17.03 -5.59 -8.34
N ALA A 77 -16.39 -6.63 -7.80
CA ALA A 77 -15.71 -7.66 -8.55
C ALA A 77 -16.74 -8.41 -9.42
N ASN A 78 -16.83 -8.00 -10.68
CA ASN A 78 -17.77 -8.49 -11.67
C ASN A 78 -17.14 -8.41 -13.08
N PRO A 79 -17.78 -8.95 -14.12
CA PRO A 79 -17.21 -8.96 -15.47
C PRO A 79 -16.84 -7.57 -16.02
N THR A 80 -17.60 -6.52 -15.66
CA THR A 80 -17.31 -5.14 -16.10
C THR A 80 -16.05 -4.57 -15.46
N LEU A 81 -15.83 -4.80 -14.16
CA LEU A 81 -14.60 -4.36 -13.51
C LEU A 81 -13.40 -5.21 -13.96
N LEU A 82 -13.60 -6.50 -14.22
CA LEU A 82 -12.56 -7.39 -14.78
C LEU A 82 -12.09 -6.90 -16.15
N GLU A 83 -12.99 -6.53 -17.06
CA GLU A 83 -12.62 -6.00 -18.37
C GLU A 83 -11.72 -4.76 -18.26
N ARG A 84 -12.06 -3.83 -17.35
CA ARG A 84 -11.24 -2.64 -17.08
C ARG A 84 -9.89 -2.99 -16.45
N ALA A 85 -9.86 -3.98 -15.56
CA ALA A 85 -8.63 -4.45 -14.94
C ALA A 85 -7.71 -5.12 -15.96
N LEU A 86 -8.25 -5.87 -16.93
CA LEU A 86 -7.48 -6.47 -18.02
C LEU A 86 -6.85 -5.41 -18.92
N GLN A 87 -7.59 -4.35 -19.25
CA GLN A 87 -7.05 -3.20 -20.00
C GLN A 87 -5.91 -2.52 -19.25
N LEU A 88 -6.05 -2.37 -17.92
CA LEU A 88 -4.99 -1.81 -17.08
C LEU A 88 -3.77 -2.73 -17.02
N LEU A 89 -3.97 -4.04 -16.89
CA LEU A 89 -2.89 -5.03 -16.90
C LEU A 89 -2.10 -5.00 -18.20
N GLU A 90 -2.77 -4.88 -19.34
CA GLU A 90 -2.10 -4.74 -20.65
C GLU A 90 -1.23 -3.46 -20.71
N ALA A 91 -1.68 -2.36 -20.09
CA ALA A 91 -0.96 -1.10 -20.10
C ALA A 91 0.22 -1.04 -19.10
N GLU A 92 0.05 -1.59 -17.90
CA GLU A 92 1.02 -1.46 -16.79
C GLU A 92 1.94 -2.69 -16.67
N GLY A 93 1.55 -3.84 -17.21
CA GLY A 93 2.27 -5.11 -17.11
C GLY A 93 2.10 -5.83 -15.76
N GLU A 94 1.95 -5.09 -14.67
CA GLU A 94 1.65 -5.63 -13.33
C GLU A 94 0.71 -4.68 -12.58
N ILE A 95 -0.35 -5.24 -11.98
CA ILE A 95 -1.35 -4.49 -11.23
C ILE A 95 -1.51 -5.03 -9.81
N LEU A 96 -1.97 -4.18 -8.90
CA LEU A 96 -2.41 -4.58 -7.57
C LEU A 96 -3.93 -4.69 -7.56
N VAL A 97 -4.45 -5.81 -7.05
CA VAL A 97 -5.87 -6.04 -6.80
C VAL A 97 -6.10 -6.29 -5.31
N ALA A 98 -7.18 -5.75 -4.77
CA ALA A 98 -7.54 -5.92 -3.37
C ALA A 98 -9.04 -5.83 -3.14
N CYS A 99 -9.53 -6.56 -2.13
CA CYS A 99 -10.85 -6.35 -1.58
C CYS A 99 -10.83 -5.11 -0.67
N LEU A 100 -11.83 -4.24 -0.83
CA LEU A 100 -12.08 -3.14 0.09
C LEU A 100 -12.78 -3.71 1.33
N PRO A 101 -12.30 -3.39 2.53
CA PRO A 101 -12.94 -3.85 3.75
C PRO A 101 -14.35 -3.27 3.89
N GLU A 102 -15.24 -3.99 4.58
CA GLU A 102 -16.53 -3.44 5.00
C GLU A 102 -16.33 -2.36 6.07
N ASP A 103 -15.45 -2.64 7.03
CA ASP A 103 -15.08 -1.76 8.14
C ASP A 103 -13.57 -1.57 8.22
N GLY A 104 -13.11 -0.33 8.38
CA GLY A 104 -11.70 0.01 8.50
C GLY A 104 -10.99 0.27 7.17
N ASN A 105 -9.67 0.14 7.19
CA ASN A 105 -8.78 0.68 6.16
C ASN A 105 -7.71 -0.30 5.65
N GLN A 106 -7.55 -1.42 6.33
CA GLN A 106 -6.64 -2.48 5.90
C GLN A 106 -7.28 -3.21 4.72
N LEU A 107 -6.54 -3.30 3.61
CA LEU A 107 -7.00 -4.00 2.43
C LEU A 107 -6.98 -5.51 2.66
N GLU A 108 -7.97 -6.20 2.10
CA GLU A 108 -8.13 -7.63 2.23
C GLU A 108 -7.80 -8.33 0.91
N ASN A 109 -7.37 -9.60 0.99
CA ASN A 109 -7.15 -10.45 -0.20
C ASN A 109 -6.29 -9.79 -1.28
N VAL A 110 -5.25 -9.07 -0.83
CA VAL A 110 -4.37 -8.31 -1.71
C VAL A 110 -3.50 -9.25 -2.54
N SER A 111 -3.44 -9.01 -3.85
CA SER A 111 -2.57 -9.75 -4.76
C SER A 111 -1.96 -8.82 -5.79
N GLY A 112 -0.70 -9.08 -6.15
CA GLY A 112 -0.18 -8.66 -7.45
C GLY A 112 -0.75 -9.59 -8.54
N ALA A 113 -1.00 -9.04 -9.72
CA ALA A 113 -1.35 -9.80 -10.91
C ALA A 113 -0.53 -9.25 -12.09
N ASP A 114 0.32 -10.10 -12.65
CA ASP A 114 1.11 -9.87 -13.87
C ASP A 114 0.65 -10.77 -15.03
N GLU A 115 -0.16 -11.80 -14.74
CA GLU A 115 -0.79 -12.66 -15.73
C GLU A 115 -2.33 -12.55 -15.75
N VAL A 116 -2.91 -12.67 -16.94
CA VAL A 116 -4.37 -12.67 -17.14
C VAL A 116 -5.05 -13.79 -16.35
N ALA A 117 -4.41 -14.96 -16.24
CA ALA A 117 -4.95 -16.12 -15.53
C ALA A 117 -5.12 -15.83 -14.02
N ASP A 118 -4.14 -15.18 -13.41
CA ASP A 118 -4.18 -14.82 -11.98
C ASP A 118 -5.27 -13.77 -11.72
N LEU A 119 -5.41 -12.78 -12.60
CA LEU A 119 -6.46 -11.79 -12.51
C LEU A 119 -7.86 -12.41 -12.61
N ILE A 120 -8.08 -13.29 -13.59
CA ILE A 120 -9.36 -14.00 -13.75
C ILE A 120 -9.67 -14.85 -12.52
N LYS A 121 -8.66 -15.57 -12.01
CA LYS A 121 -8.81 -16.38 -10.80
C LYS A 121 -9.19 -15.53 -9.60
N TRP A 122 -8.54 -14.39 -9.39
CA TRP A 122 -8.86 -13.48 -8.29
C TRP A 122 -10.32 -12.99 -8.38
N PHE A 123 -10.78 -12.59 -9.57
CA PHE A 123 -12.17 -12.15 -9.76
C PHE A 123 -13.19 -13.26 -9.53
N HIS A 124 -12.85 -14.50 -9.87
CA HIS A 124 -13.69 -15.66 -9.59
C HIS A 124 -13.76 -15.94 -8.08
N ASP A 125 -12.62 -15.92 -7.38
CA ASP A 125 -12.55 -16.23 -5.95
C ASP A 125 -13.26 -15.17 -5.07
N TYR A 126 -13.36 -13.93 -5.57
CA TYR A 126 -13.93 -12.79 -4.84
C TYR A 126 -15.12 -12.13 -5.56
N GLU A 127 -15.85 -12.87 -6.39
CA GLU A 127 -17.01 -12.36 -7.12
C GLU A 127 -18.02 -11.68 -6.18
N GLY A 128 -18.51 -10.50 -6.55
CA GLY A 128 -19.51 -9.76 -5.78
C GLY A 128 -18.95 -8.91 -4.62
N THR A 129 -17.65 -8.99 -4.33
CA THR A 129 -17.01 -8.16 -3.28
C THR A 129 -16.65 -6.77 -3.80
N ARG A 130 -16.51 -5.79 -2.90
CA ARG A 130 -16.00 -4.46 -3.27
C ARG A 130 -14.49 -4.56 -3.50
N ALA A 131 -14.01 -4.03 -4.63
CA ALA A 131 -12.62 -4.15 -5.04
C ALA A 131 -11.99 -2.79 -5.36
N ALA A 132 -10.68 -2.73 -5.14
CA ALA A 132 -9.78 -1.65 -5.51
C ALA A 132 -8.65 -2.21 -6.37
N ILE A 133 -8.42 -1.59 -7.53
CA ILE A 133 -7.45 -2.08 -8.52
C ILE A 133 -6.64 -0.89 -9.04
N GLY A 134 -5.36 -1.13 -9.30
CA GLY A 134 -4.49 -0.12 -9.85
C GLY A 134 -3.09 -0.62 -10.15
N ARG A 135 -2.18 0.31 -10.39
CA ARG A 135 -0.79 -0.02 -10.69
C ARG A 135 -0.17 -0.72 -9.49
N TYR A 136 0.68 -1.73 -9.74
CA TYR A 136 1.50 -2.28 -8.67
C TYR A 136 2.60 -1.26 -8.29
N PRO A 137 2.58 -0.70 -7.08
CA PRO A 137 3.31 0.52 -6.83
C PRO A 137 4.78 0.23 -6.51
N PRO A 138 5.72 1.08 -6.97
CA PRO A 138 7.15 0.74 -6.99
C PRO A 138 7.84 1.00 -5.64
N PHE A 139 7.57 0.16 -4.64
CA PHE A 139 8.13 0.31 -3.28
C PHE A 139 9.65 0.11 -3.18
N TRP A 140 10.30 -0.36 -4.25
CA TRP A 140 11.76 -0.46 -4.34
C TRP A 140 12.45 0.88 -4.63
N LEU A 141 11.69 1.93 -4.95
CA LEU A 141 12.24 3.27 -5.12
C LEU A 141 12.78 3.81 -3.81
N ARG A 142 13.86 4.60 -3.92
CA ARG A 142 14.51 5.25 -2.77
C ARG A 142 13.78 6.54 -2.41
N ASN A 143 13.88 6.92 -1.14
CA ASN A 143 13.45 8.24 -0.68
C ASN A 143 14.11 9.35 -1.51
N GLY A 144 13.36 10.42 -1.75
CA GLY A 144 13.69 11.48 -2.71
C GLY A 144 13.01 11.32 -4.07
N SER A 145 12.27 10.22 -4.29
CA SER A 145 11.27 10.16 -5.37
C SER A 145 10.04 10.99 -5.02
N SER A 146 9.35 11.55 -6.02
CA SER A 146 8.05 12.21 -5.83
C SER A 146 6.88 11.23 -5.67
N VAL A 147 7.13 9.92 -5.80
CA VAL A 147 6.10 8.87 -5.90
C VAL A 147 5.89 8.15 -4.57
N VAL A 148 6.96 7.89 -3.82
CA VAL A 148 6.89 7.13 -2.56
C VAL A 148 7.86 7.69 -1.53
N ILE A 149 7.41 7.68 -0.29
CA ILE A 149 8.26 7.92 0.88
C ILE A 149 8.22 6.69 1.80
N THR A 150 9.41 6.20 2.18
CA THR A 150 9.56 5.03 3.05
C THR A 150 10.22 5.43 4.36
N GLY A 151 9.52 5.23 5.46
CA GLY A 151 10.01 5.41 6.82
C GLY A 151 10.23 4.06 7.50
N TYR A 152 11.16 4.03 8.46
CA TYR A 152 11.42 2.85 9.28
C TYR A 152 11.03 3.12 10.73
N VAL A 153 10.36 2.15 11.34
CA VAL A 153 9.93 2.24 12.73
C VAL A 153 11.17 2.07 13.63
N PRO A 154 11.54 3.11 14.42
CA PRO A 154 12.71 3.03 15.28
C PRO A 154 12.49 2.03 16.43
N ASP A 155 13.58 1.54 17.02
CA ASP A 155 13.52 0.78 18.26
C ASP A 155 13.19 1.67 19.48
N ALA A 156 13.09 1.05 20.67
CA ALA A 156 12.81 1.75 21.92
C ALA A 156 13.84 2.84 22.30
N HIS A 157 15.03 2.84 21.67
CA HIS A 157 16.06 3.86 21.86
C HIS A 157 16.03 4.94 20.77
N GLY A 158 15.05 4.91 19.87
CA GLY A 158 14.95 5.84 18.74
C GLY A 158 15.90 5.49 17.59
N ILE A 159 16.53 4.32 17.61
CA ILE A 159 17.51 3.93 16.59
C ILE A 159 16.79 3.23 15.44
N VAL A 160 17.00 3.73 14.23
CA VAL A 160 16.54 3.07 13.01
C VAL A 160 17.53 1.97 12.62
N ARG A 161 17.02 0.75 12.50
CA ARG A 161 17.75 -0.37 11.91
C ARG A 161 16.94 -0.94 10.76
N MET A 162 17.54 -1.01 9.58
CA MET A 162 16.89 -1.66 8.44
C MET A 162 16.78 -3.15 8.75
N GLY A 163 15.55 -3.66 8.73
CA GLY A 163 15.28 -5.09 8.84
C GLY A 163 15.68 -5.84 7.58
N SER A 164 15.77 -7.17 7.70
CA SER A 164 15.67 -8.06 6.53
C SER A 164 14.18 -8.31 6.30
N PHE A 165 13.69 -7.95 5.11
CA PHE A 165 12.29 -8.03 4.69
C PHE A 165 12.15 -9.01 3.54
#